data_AF-A0A821IAU0-F1
#
_entry.id   AF-A0A821IAU0-F1
#
_cell.length_a   1.000
_cell.length_b   1.000
_cell.length_c   1.000
_cell.angle_alpha   90.00
_cell.angle_beta   90.00
_cell.angle_gamma   90.00
#
_symmetry.space_group_name_H-M   'P 1'
#
loop_
_entity.id
_entity.type
_entity.pdbx_description
1 polymer ?
#
loop_
_entity_poly.entity_id
_entity_poly.type
_entity_poly.pdbx_seq_one_letter_code
_entity_poly.pdbx_strand_id
1 'polypeptide(L)'
;PSEFNKIIPFISTLKQVQSYEDIYLRRYIRSSIIPLEDFYQRISNRINQTDIDKRDLLLLELLKWFKEEFFSWFDRPNCDRCQKLMNFFQYVQPTREEREQGDAHKVELYKCSTCSSQYRFPRFNAPLKLLETRCGRCGEAANLFTCLCRSLSFESRYIYDTTDHVWTEVYSENQRRWLHCDSCENLCDSPLIYEKGWKKDLSYCIAFAKDHIEDVTWRYVTHFKQTILRRNINENIFAKTLSQINQQLQLQLNQQEKNKIISIRIQDMVSMLHEEKLTKESELHGRQSGSLAWKLARGETDQQVIYFI
;
A
#
# COMPACT_ATOMS: atom_id res chain seq x y z
N PRO A 1 4.02 10.72 -22.14
CA PRO A 1 4.18 9.34 -21.60
C PRO A 1 5.61 8.95 -21.23
N SER A 2 6.64 9.32 -22.01
CA SER A 2 8.02 8.82 -21.79
C SER A 2 8.68 9.28 -20.49
N GLU A 3 8.52 10.53 -20.06
CA GLU A 3 9.05 11.01 -18.76
C GLU A 3 8.18 10.57 -17.59
N PHE A 4 6.85 10.60 -17.75
CA PHE A 4 5.89 10.15 -16.74
C PHE A 4 6.13 8.68 -16.34
N ASN A 5 6.34 7.79 -17.33
CA ASN A 5 6.59 6.37 -17.08
C ASN A 5 7.97 6.08 -16.46
N LYS A 6 8.93 7.02 -16.54
CA LYS A 6 10.24 6.87 -15.88
C LYS A 6 10.13 7.11 -14.37
N ILE A 7 9.16 7.92 -13.95
CA ILE A 7 8.98 8.33 -12.55
C ILE A 7 7.88 7.51 -11.88
N ILE A 8 6.80 7.24 -12.60
CA ILE A 8 5.63 6.53 -12.09
C ILE A 8 5.45 5.25 -12.92
N PRO A 9 5.44 4.04 -12.31
CA PRO A 9 5.30 2.76 -13.01
C PRO A 9 3.85 2.50 -13.47
N PHE A 10 3.30 3.44 -14.23
CA PHE A 10 1.87 3.55 -14.51
C PHE A 10 1.25 2.27 -15.09
N ILE A 11 1.82 1.72 -16.17
CA ILE A 11 1.23 0.58 -16.88
C ILE A 11 1.22 -0.67 -16.01
N SER A 12 2.33 -0.96 -15.32
CA SER A 12 2.45 -2.14 -14.45
C SER A 12 1.53 -2.03 -13.24
N THR A 13 1.49 -0.87 -12.58
CA THR A 13 0.65 -0.67 -11.39
C THR A 13 -0.84 -0.69 -11.75
N LEU A 14 -1.23 -0.11 -12.89
CA LEU A 14 -2.62 -0.17 -13.35
C LEU A 14 -3.05 -1.61 -13.65
N LYS A 15 -2.23 -2.39 -14.38
CA LYS A 15 -2.52 -3.82 -14.64
C LYS A 15 -2.64 -4.61 -13.35
N GLN A 16 -1.78 -4.35 -12.38
CA GLN A 16 -1.84 -4.96 -11.05
C GLN A 16 -3.19 -4.66 -10.38
N VAL A 17 -3.60 -3.38 -10.32
CA VAL A 17 -4.88 -2.99 -9.70
C VAL A 17 -6.08 -3.56 -10.43
N GLN A 18 -6.07 -3.61 -11.76
CA GLN A 18 -7.12 -4.21 -12.56
C GLN A 18 -7.24 -5.72 -12.34
N SER A 19 -6.12 -6.41 -12.05
CA SER A 19 -6.14 -7.85 -11.74
C SER A 19 -6.95 -8.19 -10.48
N TYR A 20 -7.12 -7.24 -9.56
CA TYR A 20 -7.92 -7.44 -8.36
C TYR A 20 -9.42 -7.61 -8.66
N GLU A 21 -9.88 -7.22 -9.85
CA GLU A 21 -11.29 -7.30 -10.24
C GLU A 21 -11.69 -8.70 -10.74
N ASP A 22 -10.75 -9.67 -10.79
CA ASP A 22 -11.07 -11.06 -11.12
C ASP A 22 -12.10 -11.64 -10.13
N ILE A 23 -13.22 -12.10 -10.69
CA ILE A 23 -14.39 -12.51 -9.91
C ILE A 23 -14.10 -13.80 -9.13
N TYR A 24 -13.31 -14.71 -9.68
CA TYR A 24 -12.99 -16.00 -9.04
C TYR A 24 -12.03 -15.80 -7.88
N LEU A 25 -11.00 -14.96 -8.05
CA LEU A 25 -10.07 -14.53 -7.01
C LEU A 25 -10.82 -13.87 -5.85
N ARG A 26 -11.66 -12.87 -6.13
CA ARG A 26 -12.43 -12.16 -5.11
C ARG A 26 -13.37 -13.10 -4.36
N ARG A 27 -14.02 -14.02 -5.07
CA ARG A 27 -14.90 -15.03 -4.46
C ARG A 27 -14.10 -15.95 -3.54
N TYR A 28 -12.98 -16.47 -4.00
CA TYR A 28 -12.10 -17.35 -3.24
C TYR A 28 -11.57 -16.67 -1.97
N ILE A 29 -11.08 -15.44 -2.07
CA ILE A 29 -10.63 -14.66 -0.91
C ILE A 29 -11.74 -14.52 0.13
N ARG A 30 -12.93 -14.10 -0.33
CA ARG A 30 -14.06 -13.85 0.57
C ARG A 30 -14.60 -15.12 1.22
N SER A 31 -14.59 -16.25 0.53
CA SER A 31 -15.15 -17.51 1.05
C SER A 31 -14.17 -18.35 1.84
N SER A 32 -12.87 -18.20 1.62
CA SER A 32 -11.88 -19.20 2.04
C SER A 32 -10.63 -18.63 2.69
N ILE A 33 -10.38 -17.32 2.57
CA ILE A 33 -9.19 -16.68 3.14
C ILE A 33 -9.54 -15.82 4.34
N ILE A 34 -10.53 -14.93 4.22
CA ILE A 34 -10.87 -13.97 5.27
C ILE A 34 -11.87 -14.62 6.24
N PRO A 35 -11.57 -14.70 7.55
CA PRO A 35 -12.46 -15.27 8.56
C PRO A 35 -13.56 -14.27 8.94
N LEU A 36 -14.51 -14.06 8.02
CA LEU A 36 -15.54 -13.03 8.15
C LEU A 36 -16.47 -13.23 9.34
N GLU A 37 -16.78 -14.48 9.70
CA GLU A 37 -17.62 -14.80 10.85
C GLU A 37 -16.97 -14.32 12.16
N ASP A 38 -15.68 -14.63 12.34
CA ASP A 38 -14.88 -14.17 13.48
C ASP A 38 -14.81 -12.64 13.53
N PHE A 39 -14.62 -12.00 12.37
CA PHE A 39 -14.61 -10.53 12.28
C PHE A 39 -15.95 -9.96 12.77
N TYR A 40 -17.07 -10.47 12.28
CA TYR A 40 -18.38 -9.97 12.68
C TYR A 40 -18.68 -10.20 14.16
N GLN A 41 -18.21 -11.31 14.74
CA GLN A 41 -18.32 -11.56 16.18
C GLN A 41 -17.47 -10.59 17.01
N ARG A 42 -16.24 -10.29 16.57
CA ARG A 42 -15.38 -9.28 17.22
C ARG A 42 -16.00 -7.89 17.13
N ILE A 43 -16.59 -7.53 15.99
CA ILE A 43 -17.24 -6.24 15.74
C ILE A 43 -18.51 -6.08 16.58
N SER A 44 -19.37 -7.11 16.66
CA SER A 44 -20.61 -7.03 17.45
C SER A 44 -20.35 -6.73 18.92
N ASN A 45 -19.25 -7.22 19.47
CA ASN A 45 -18.86 -6.95 20.86
C ASN A 45 -18.38 -5.50 21.08
N ARG A 46 -17.94 -4.81 20.02
CA ARG A 46 -17.42 -3.43 20.07
C ARG A 46 -18.42 -2.36 19.65
N ILE A 47 -19.44 -2.71 18.85
CA ILE A 47 -20.44 -1.76 18.35
C ILE A 47 -21.16 -1.03 19.48
N ASN A 48 -21.39 -1.68 20.62
CA ASN A 48 -22.03 -1.02 21.78
C ASN A 48 -21.10 -0.04 22.53
N GLN A 49 -19.84 0.09 22.11
CA GLN A 49 -18.82 0.87 22.80
C GLN A 49 -18.26 2.01 21.94
N THR A 50 -18.61 2.10 20.65
CA THR A 50 -18.07 3.12 19.74
C THR A 50 -19.12 3.59 18.74
N ASP A 51 -19.07 4.87 18.35
CA ASP A 51 -19.92 5.46 17.29
C ASP A 51 -19.37 5.20 15.87
N ILE A 52 -18.49 4.20 15.70
CA ILE A 52 -17.86 3.90 14.41
C ILE A 52 -18.79 3.02 13.59
N ASP A 53 -18.96 3.35 12.31
CA ASP A 53 -19.76 2.56 11.38
C ASP A 53 -19.23 1.13 11.23
N LYS A 54 -20.15 0.17 11.09
CA LYS A 54 -19.83 -1.26 11.00
C LYS A 54 -18.89 -1.58 9.84
N ARG A 55 -19.00 -0.84 8.72
CA ARG A 55 -18.16 -1.05 7.54
C ARG A 55 -16.74 -0.55 7.78
N ASP A 56 -16.59 0.56 8.49
CA ASP A 56 -15.30 1.08 8.92
C ASP A 56 -14.66 0.16 9.98
N LEU A 57 -15.44 -0.39 10.93
CA LEU A 57 -14.95 -1.39 11.88
C LEU A 57 -14.44 -2.66 11.19
N LEU A 58 -15.11 -3.10 10.12
CA LEU A 58 -14.63 -4.24 9.31
C LEU A 58 -13.27 -3.96 8.65
N LEU A 59 -13.04 -2.74 8.19
CA LEU A 59 -11.74 -2.33 7.65
C LEU A 59 -10.64 -2.38 8.72
N LEU A 60 -10.93 -1.92 9.94
CA LEU A 60 -9.99 -1.97 11.06
C LEU A 60 -9.67 -3.41 11.48
N GLU A 61 -10.67 -4.29 11.55
CA GLU A 61 -10.43 -5.72 11.81
C GLU A 61 -9.59 -6.37 10.70
N LEU A 62 -9.83 -6.02 9.44
CA LEU A 62 -9.04 -6.53 8.32
C LEU A 62 -7.57 -6.09 8.42
N LEU A 63 -7.30 -4.81 8.71
CA LEU A 63 -5.94 -4.31 8.92
C LEU A 63 -5.23 -5.05 10.05
N LYS A 64 -5.92 -5.19 11.18
CA LYS A 64 -5.39 -5.87 12.37
C LYS A 64 -5.05 -7.32 12.07
N TRP A 65 -6.01 -8.09 11.57
CA TRP A 65 -5.82 -9.49 11.20
C TRP A 65 -4.71 -9.65 10.15
N PHE A 66 -4.66 -8.76 9.16
CA PHE A 66 -3.62 -8.81 8.12
C PHE A 66 -2.22 -8.73 8.74
N LYS A 67 -2.01 -7.78 9.66
CA LYS A 67 -0.71 -7.53 10.29
C LYS A 67 -0.34 -8.57 11.35
N GLU A 68 -1.30 -8.94 12.20
CA GLU A 68 -1.03 -9.72 13.41
C GLU A 68 -1.14 -11.23 13.19
N GLU A 69 -1.95 -11.68 12.22
CA GLU A 69 -2.31 -13.09 12.06
C GLU A 69 -1.97 -13.63 10.66
N PHE A 70 -2.14 -12.84 9.61
CA PHE A 70 -2.13 -13.35 8.23
C PHE A 70 -0.80 -13.19 7.51
N PHE A 71 -0.19 -11.99 7.52
CA PHE A 71 0.95 -11.63 6.68
C PHE A 71 2.21 -11.34 7.49
N SER A 72 3.33 -11.94 7.10
CA SER A 72 4.61 -11.81 7.78
C SER A 72 5.56 -10.85 7.05
N TRP A 73 6.28 -10.04 7.82
CA TRP A 73 7.33 -9.17 7.25
C TRP A 73 8.59 -9.97 6.91
N PHE A 74 9.08 -9.84 5.68
CA PHE A 74 10.36 -10.41 5.26
C PHE A 74 11.49 -9.37 5.36
N ASP A 75 12.39 -9.54 6.34
CA ASP A 75 13.66 -8.81 6.36
C ASP A 75 14.74 -9.61 5.63
N ARG A 76 15.20 -10.70 6.27
CA ARG A 76 16.22 -11.62 5.80
C ARG A 76 15.91 -13.04 6.30
N PRO A 77 16.27 -14.10 5.55
CA PRO A 77 15.98 -15.46 5.94
C PRO A 77 17.05 -16.00 6.91
N ASN A 78 16.65 -16.97 7.74
CA ASN A 78 17.58 -17.85 8.44
C ASN A 78 17.94 -19.04 7.56
N CYS A 79 19.19 -19.51 7.66
CA CYS A 79 19.63 -20.68 6.91
C CYS A 79 19.05 -21.97 7.51
N ASP A 80 18.34 -22.77 6.72
CA ASP A 80 17.71 -24.03 7.18
C ASP A 80 18.69 -25.01 7.85
N ARG A 81 19.97 -25.01 7.44
CA ARG A 81 20.98 -25.95 7.94
C ARG A 81 21.65 -25.51 9.25
N CYS A 82 21.91 -24.21 9.41
CA CYS A 82 22.70 -23.70 10.53
C CYS A 82 21.97 -22.66 11.39
N GLN A 83 20.74 -22.31 11.02
CA GLN A 83 19.85 -21.36 11.69
C GLN A 83 20.43 -19.95 11.85
N LYS A 84 21.55 -19.63 11.19
CA LYS A 84 22.13 -18.29 11.15
C LYS A 84 21.45 -17.43 10.08
N LEU A 85 21.34 -16.13 10.37
CA LEU A 85 20.89 -15.12 9.42
C LEU A 85 21.74 -15.15 8.15
N MET A 86 21.07 -15.08 7.00
CA MET A 86 21.71 -15.05 5.70
C MET A 86 21.90 -13.62 5.21
N ASN A 87 22.90 -13.42 4.36
CA ASN A 87 23.18 -12.11 3.78
C ASN A 87 22.67 -12.06 2.35
N PHE A 88 22.14 -10.89 1.96
CA PHE A 88 21.87 -10.62 0.56
C PHE A 88 23.18 -10.79 -0.23
N PHE A 89 23.11 -11.53 -1.33
CA PHE A 89 24.26 -11.80 -2.18
C PHE A 89 24.13 -11.04 -3.50
N GLN A 90 23.04 -11.26 -4.24
CA GLN A 90 22.79 -10.58 -5.51
C GLN A 90 21.33 -10.73 -5.93
N TYR A 91 20.93 -9.93 -6.92
CA TYR A 91 19.72 -10.21 -7.69
C TYR A 91 19.99 -11.28 -8.73
N VAL A 92 19.02 -12.19 -8.91
CA VAL A 92 19.04 -13.20 -9.97
C VAL A 92 17.74 -13.18 -10.76
N GLN A 93 17.78 -13.74 -11.96
CA GLN A 93 16.59 -13.89 -12.78
C GLN A 93 15.60 -14.87 -12.11
N PRO A 94 14.29 -14.60 -12.17
CA PRO A 94 13.32 -15.57 -11.73
C PRO A 94 13.32 -16.80 -12.63
N THR A 95 12.99 -17.94 -12.03
CA THR A 95 12.73 -19.18 -12.77
C THR A 95 11.48 -19.00 -13.64
N ARG A 96 11.26 -19.95 -14.56
CA ARG A 96 10.04 -19.96 -15.36
C ARG A 96 8.78 -19.99 -14.48
N GLU A 97 8.78 -20.85 -13.47
CA GLU A 97 7.67 -21.02 -12.54
C GLU A 97 7.42 -19.74 -11.71
N GLU A 98 8.47 -19.13 -11.16
CA GLU A 98 8.37 -17.90 -10.38
C GLU A 98 7.78 -16.74 -11.22
N ARG A 99 8.10 -16.68 -12.52
CA ARG A 99 7.51 -15.72 -13.46
C ARG A 99 6.04 -16.05 -13.76
N GLU A 100 5.75 -17.27 -14.18
CA GLU A 100 4.43 -17.64 -14.71
C GLU A 100 3.35 -17.70 -13.63
N GLN A 101 3.67 -18.21 -12.45
CA GLN A 101 2.69 -18.36 -11.36
C GLN A 101 2.65 -17.15 -10.42
N GLY A 102 3.79 -16.49 -10.24
CA GLY A 102 3.97 -15.47 -9.21
C GLY A 102 4.12 -14.05 -9.74
N ASP A 103 4.21 -13.87 -11.06
CA ASP A 103 4.56 -12.60 -11.70
C ASP A 103 5.82 -11.97 -11.08
N ALA A 104 6.82 -12.80 -10.75
CA ALA A 104 8.08 -12.31 -10.23
C ALA A 104 8.94 -11.71 -11.34
N HIS A 105 9.40 -10.48 -11.16
CA HIS A 105 10.34 -9.84 -12.11
C HIS A 105 11.78 -9.83 -11.60
N LYS A 106 11.99 -10.04 -10.29
CA LYS A 106 13.31 -10.10 -9.66
C LYS A 106 13.30 -11.07 -8.49
N VAL A 107 14.47 -11.66 -8.22
CA VAL A 107 14.67 -12.56 -7.08
C VAL A 107 15.89 -12.09 -6.30
N GLU A 108 15.72 -11.93 -5.00
CA GLU A 108 16.83 -11.70 -4.07
C GLU A 108 17.44 -13.04 -3.71
N LEU A 109 18.71 -13.25 -4.03
CA LEU A 109 19.45 -14.43 -3.64
C LEU A 109 20.22 -14.13 -2.34
N TYR A 110 19.95 -14.91 -1.30
CA TYR A 110 20.65 -14.86 -0.03
C TYR A 110 21.64 -16.01 0.07
N LYS A 111 22.79 -15.77 0.71
CA LYS A 111 23.82 -16.79 0.95
C LYS A 111 24.21 -16.85 2.42
N CYS A 112 24.31 -18.07 2.95
CA CYS A 112 24.80 -18.31 4.30
C CYS A 112 26.33 -18.17 4.34
N SER A 113 26.84 -17.38 5.29
CA SER A 113 28.29 -17.20 5.47
C SER A 113 29.00 -18.43 6.02
N THR A 114 28.29 -19.33 6.72
CA THR A 114 28.90 -20.50 7.37
C THR A 114 28.91 -21.73 6.47
N CYS A 115 27.77 -22.08 5.86
CA CYS A 115 27.64 -23.32 5.07
C CYS A 115 27.43 -23.09 3.57
N SER A 116 27.48 -21.83 3.10
CA SER A 116 27.27 -21.44 1.70
C SER A 116 25.92 -21.81 1.08
N SER A 117 24.96 -22.34 1.87
CA SER A 117 23.59 -22.58 1.41
C SER A 117 22.96 -21.30 0.87
N GLN A 118 22.11 -21.45 -0.13
CA GLN A 118 21.41 -20.34 -0.77
C GLN A 118 19.92 -20.38 -0.44
N TYR A 119 19.31 -19.19 -0.41
CA TYR A 119 17.88 -19.02 -0.28
C TYR A 119 17.40 -18.02 -1.33
N ARG A 120 16.33 -18.35 -2.04
CA ARG A 120 15.72 -17.48 -3.06
C ARG A 120 14.51 -16.80 -2.47
N PHE A 121 14.44 -15.48 -2.61
CA PHE A 121 13.26 -14.69 -2.27
C PHE A 121 12.72 -13.98 -3.52
N PRO A 122 11.81 -14.63 -4.28
CA PRO A 122 11.16 -13.99 -5.43
C PRO A 122 10.22 -12.89 -4.99
N ARG A 123 10.29 -11.74 -5.67
CA ARG A 123 9.40 -10.59 -5.42
C ARG A 123 8.14 -10.77 -6.24
N PHE A 124 7.17 -11.49 -5.67
CA PHE A 124 5.92 -11.85 -6.34
C PHE A 124 4.95 -10.66 -6.42
N ASN A 125 4.22 -10.56 -7.54
CA ASN A 125 3.17 -9.56 -7.73
C ASN A 125 1.78 -10.17 -7.93
N ALA A 126 1.70 -11.47 -8.25
CA ALA A 126 0.42 -12.16 -8.44
C ALA A 126 -0.30 -12.35 -7.09
N PRO A 127 -1.52 -11.84 -6.90
CA PRO A 127 -2.23 -11.95 -5.62
C PRO A 127 -2.42 -13.40 -5.13
N LEU A 128 -2.70 -14.34 -6.03
CA LEU A 128 -2.80 -15.77 -5.67
C LEU A 128 -1.52 -16.29 -5.03
N LYS A 129 -0.35 -15.93 -5.57
CA LYS A 129 0.93 -16.35 -4.99
C LYS A 129 1.22 -15.67 -3.66
N LEU A 130 0.76 -14.43 -3.49
CA LEU A 130 0.87 -13.71 -2.22
C LEU A 130 -0.05 -14.29 -1.14
N LEU A 131 -1.21 -14.85 -1.50
CA LEU A 131 -2.08 -15.59 -0.57
C LEU A 131 -1.45 -16.91 -0.08
N GLU A 132 -0.63 -17.55 -0.93
CA GLU A 132 0.13 -18.75 -0.56
C GLU A 132 1.32 -18.41 0.33
N THR A 133 2.14 -17.45 -0.09
CA THR A 133 3.41 -17.12 0.59
C THR A 133 3.21 -16.34 1.87
N ARG A 134 2.17 -15.49 1.93
CA ARG A 134 1.78 -14.68 3.11
C ARG A 134 2.95 -13.91 3.72
N CYS A 135 3.91 -13.51 2.90
CA CYS A 135 5.16 -12.94 3.38
C CYS A 135 5.74 -11.98 2.35
N GLY A 136 6.32 -10.87 2.82
CA GLY A 136 6.97 -9.91 1.95
C GLY A 136 7.26 -8.58 2.63
N ARG A 137 7.45 -7.53 1.83
CA ARG A 137 7.66 -6.16 2.31
C ARG A 137 6.49 -5.28 1.91
N CYS A 138 6.63 -3.95 2.01
CA CYS A 138 5.54 -3.01 1.72
C CYS A 138 4.90 -3.23 0.35
N GLY A 139 5.69 -3.55 -0.68
CA GLY A 139 5.19 -3.91 -2.02
C GLY A 139 4.17 -5.04 -2.01
N GLU A 140 4.57 -6.20 -1.51
CA GLU A 140 3.72 -7.39 -1.42
C GLU A 140 2.54 -7.18 -0.45
N ALA A 141 2.80 -6.53 0.69
CA ALA A 141 1.80 -6.27 1.72
C ALA A 141 0.68 -5.35 1.23
N ALA A 142 1.01 -4.21 0.61
CA ALA A 142 0.02 -3.26 0.08
C ALA A 142 -0.70 -3.83 -1.14
N ASN A 143 -0.01 -4.59 -2.00
CA ASN A 143 -0.61 -5.29 -3.13
C ASN A 143 -1.70 -6.25 -2.64
N LEU A 144 -1.32 -7.19 -1.77
CA LEU A 144 -2.25 -8.19 -1.27
C LEU A 144 -3.38 -7.55 -0.46
N PHE A 145 -3.07 -6.61 0.44
CA PHE A 145 -4.07 -5.93 1.25
C PHE A 145 -5.10 -5.18 0.40
N THR A 146 -4.67 -4.47 -0.65
CA THR A 146 -5.60 -3.81 -1.59
C THR A 146 -6.53 -4.83 -2.27
N CYS A 147 -5.99 -5.98 -2.68
CA CYS A 147 -6.78 -7.07 -3.27
C CYS A 147 -7.82 -7.64 -2.27
N LEU A 148 -7.45 -7.79 -0.99
CA LEU A 148 -8.38 -8.22 0.07
C LEU A 148 -9.50 -7.19 0.27
N CYS A 149 -9.20 -5.89 0.30
CA CYS A 149 -10.20 -4.82 0.39
C CYS A 149 -11.19 -4.88 -0.78
N ARG A 150 -10.69 -5.03 -2.03
CA ARG A 150 -11.53 -5.20 -3.22
C ARG A 150 -12.40 -6.46 -3.16
N SER A 151 -11.87 -7.56 -2.61
CA SER A 151 -12.60 -8.82 -2.43
C SER A 151 -13.75 -8.71 -1.44
N LEU A 152 -13.63 -7.83 -0.43
CA LEU A 152 -14.72 -7.47 0.47
C LEU A 152 -15.64 -6.37 -0.08
N SER A 153 -15.44 -5.90 -1.32
CA SER A 153 -16.19 -4.82 -1.98
C SER A 153 -16.00 -3.44 -1.36
N PHE A 154 -14.83 -3.15 -0.81
CA PHE A 154 -14.43 -1.78 -0.49
C PHE A 154 -13.96 -1.07 -1.77
N GLU A 155 -14.41 0.14 -2.04
CA GLU A 155 -13.74 0.98 -3.04
C GLU A 155 -12.34 1.32 -2.51
N SER A 156 -11.32 0.91 -3.26
CA SER A 156 -9.94 0.89 -2.79
C SER A 156 -8.99 1.42 -3.86
N ARG A 157 -7.93 2.10 -3.43
CA ARG A 157 -6.82 2.55 -4.27
C ARG A 157 -5.51 1.98 -3.77
N TYR A 158 -4.65 1.55 -4.67
CA TYR A 158 -3.24 1.30 -4.38
C TYR A 158 -2.48 2.60 -4.52
N ILE A 159 -1.76 3.02 -3.47
CA ILE A 159 -1.02 4.28 -3.45
C ILE A 159 0.46 4.00 -3.71
N TYR A 160 1.00 4.67 -4.71
CA TYR A 160 2.41 4.62 -5.06
C TYR A 160 3.09 5.93 -4.68
N ASP A 161 3.99 5.86 -3.69
CA ASP A 161 4.89 6.95 -3.34
C ASP A 161 6.26 6.72 -3.98
N THR A 162 6.68 7.70 -4.78
CA THR A 162 7.96 7.68 -5.51
C THR A 162 9.20 7.63 -4.61
N THR A 163 9.05 7.85 -3.30
CA THR A 163 10.12 7.74 -2.30
C THR A 163 10.19 6.36 -1.62
N ASP A 164 9.95 5.31 -2.41
CA ASP A 164 10.07 3.88 -2.03
C ASP A 164 9.14 3.45 -0.90
N HIS A 165 7.85 3.79 -1.01
CA HIS A 165 6.80 3.22 -0.17
C HIS A 165 5.48 3.10 -0.92
N VAL A 166 4.61 2.21 -0.44
CA VAL A 166 3.30 1.95 -1.03
C VAL A 166 2.32 1.55 0.06
N TRP A 167 1.05 1.89 -0.12
CA TRP A 167 -0.02 1.61 0.84
C TRP A 167 -1.39 1.59 0.14
N THR A 168 -2.47 1.58 0.91
CA THR A 168 -3.84 1.50 0.39
C THR A 168 -4.68 2.70 0.85
N GLU A 169 -5.62 3.14 0.04
CA GLU A 169 -6.75 3.96 0.51
C GLU A 169 -8.05 3.19 0.35
N VAL A 170 -8.96 3.37 1.30
CA VAL A 170 -10.31 2.80 1.25
C VAL A 170 -11.34 3.90 1.44
N TYR A 171 -12.34 3.97 0.55
CA TYR A 171 -13.41 4.94 0.66
C TYR A 171 -14.41 4.53 1.74
N SER A 172 -14.60 5.38 2.75
CA SER A 172 -15.67 5.22 3.74
C SER A 172 -16.93 5.93 3.24
N GLU A 173 -17.98 5.15 2.95
CA GLU A 173 -19.28 5.69 2.54
C GLU A 173 -19.95 6.47 3.70
N ASN A 174 -19.70 6.08 4.96
CA ASN A 174 -20.22 6.78 6.14
C ASN A 174 -19.55 8.16 6.31
N GLN A 175 -18.22 8.22 6.21
CA GLN A 175 -17.46 9.47 6.37
C GLN A 175 -17.35 10.28 5.07
N ARG A 176 -17.78 9.71 3.94
CA ARG A 176 -17.74 10.30 2.60
C ARG A 176 -16.35 10.81 2.20
N ARG A 177 -15.33 10.02 2.50
CA ARG A 177 -13.92 10.34 2.20
C ARG A 177 -13.06 9.10 2.10
N TRP A 178 -11.88 9.27 1.49
CA TRP A 178 -10.85 8.24 1.47
C TRP A 178 -10.11 8.18 2.81
N LEU A 179 -9.97 6.98 3.34
CA LEU A 179 -9.21 6.66 4.53
C LEU A 179 -7.86 6.08 4.12
N HIS A 180 -6.78 6.67 4.62
CA HIS A 180 -5.44 6.08 4.53
C HIS A 180 -5.38 4.75 5.27
N CYS A 181 -4.77 3.73 4.67
CA CYS A 181 -4.56 2.41 5.26
C CYS A 181 -3.15 1.89 4.96
N ASP A 182 -2.29 1.78 5.99
CA ASP A 182 -0.99 1.10 5.87
C ASP A 182 -1.05 -0.25 6.58
N SER A 183 -1.09 -1.32 5.79
CA SER A 183 -1.16 -2.70 6.29
C SER A 183 0.14 -3.19 6.91
N CYS A 184 1.28 -2.57 6.59
CA CYS A 184 2.57 -2.89 7.22
C CYS A 184 2.64 -2.40 8.66
N GLU A 185 1.91 -1.33 8.97
CA GLU A 185 1.95 -0.61 10.24
C GLU A 185 0.65 -0.79 11.05
N ASN A 186 -0.38 -1.45 10.48
CA ASN A 186 -1.73 -1.53 11.06
C ASN A 186 -2.30 -0.14 11.39
N LEU A 187 -2.10 0.81 10.47
CA LEU A 187 -2.52 2.19 10.63
C LEU A 187 -3.69 2.50 9.70
N CYS A 188 -4.73 3.10 10.27
CA CYS A 188 -5.86 3.66 9.54
C CYS A 188 -5.95 5.16 9.82
N ASP A 189 -6.30 5.93 8.80
CA ASP A 189 -6.58 7.36 8.87
C ASP A 189 -5.47 8.20 9.55
N SER A 190 -4.22 7.85 9.27
CA SER A 190 -3.01 8.52 9.78
C SER A 190 -2.09 8.94 8.61
N PRO A 191 -2.58 9.75 7.64
CA PRO A 191 -1.84 10.07 6.42
C PRO A 191 -0.52 10.82 6.67
N LEU A 192 -0.38 11.60 7.75
CA LEU A 192 0.85 12.36 8.00
C LEU A 192 1.95 11.52 8.63
N ILE A 193 1.75 10.21 8.88
CA ILE A 193 2.77 9.33 9.45
C ILE A 193 4.08 9.37 8.66
N TYR A 194 4.01 9.52 7.34
CA TYR A 194 5.19 9.51 6.48
C TYR A 194 6.00 10.81 6.59
N GLU A 195 5.36 11.97 6.49
CA GLU A 195 6.04 13.27 6.58
C GLU A 195 6.42 13.61 8.03
N LYS A 196 5.52 13.36 8.99
CA LYS A 196 5.69 13.79 10.39
C LYS A 196 6.33 12.72 11.26
N GLY A 197 5.98 11.46 11.09
CA GLY A 197 6.58 10.35 11.82
C GLY A 197 7.93 9.97 11.22
N TRP A 198 7.92 9.51 9.97
CA TRP A 198 9.09 8.97 9.29
C TRP A 198 10.01 10.04 8.67
N LYS A 199 9.61 11.31 8.74
CA LYS A 199 10.37 12.46 8.22
C LYS A 199 10.68 12.35 6.72
N LYS A 200 9.81 11.70 5.95
CA LYS A 200 9.98 11.54 4.51
C LYS A 200 9.74 12.85 3.78
N ASP A 201 10.67 13.18 2.88
CA ASP A 201 10.52 14.26 1.89
C ASP A 201 9.73 13.77 0.67
N LEU A 202 8.42 13.61 0.84
CA LEU A 202 7.52 13.17 -0.23
C LEU A 202 7.52 14.15 -1.43
N SER A 203 7.25 13.62 -2.63
CA SER A 203 7.16 14.38 -3.89
C SER A 203 5.92 14.01 -4.72
N TYR A 204 5.73 12.73 -5.02
CA TYR A 204 4.56 12.20 -5.71
C TYR A 204 3.98 11.00 -4.94
N CYS A 205 2.72 11.10 -4.55
CA CYS A 205 1.89 9.98 -4.07
C CYS A 205 0.69 9.84 -5.01
N ILE A 206 0.67 8.76 -5.80
CA ILE A 206 -0.30 8.55 -6.86
C ILE A 206 -1.23 7.40 -6.50
N ALA A 207 -2.53 7.67 -6.51
CA ALA A 207 -3.56 6.67 -6.30
C ALA A 207 -3.92 5.96 -7.60
N PHE A 208 -4.01 4.63 -7.53
CA PHE A 208 -4.47 3.77 -8.61
C PHE A 208 -5.70 2.99 -8.16
N ALA A 209 -6.84 3.24 -8.77
CA ALA A 209 -8.06 2.44 -8.66
C ALA A 209 -8.32 1.66 -9.96
N LYS A 210 -9.37 0.83 -9.95
CA LYS A 210 -9.79 0.05 -11.12
C LYS A 210 -10.16 0.91 -12.34
N ASP A 211 -10.67 2.12 -12.11
CA ASP A 211 -11.33 3.00 -13.10
C ASP A 211 -10.83 4.46 -13.07
N HIS A 212 -9.87 4.79 -12.20
CA HIS A 212 -9.27 6.12 -12.14
C HIS A 212 -7.89 6.11 -11.50
N ILE A 213 -7.14 7.18 -11.78
CA ILE A 213 -5.91 7.55 -11.09
C ILE A 213 -6.02 8.99 -10.58
N GLU A 214 -5.39 9.29 -9.45
CA GLU A 214 -5.42 10.62 -8.84
C GLU A 214 -4.06 10.97 -8.22
N ASP A 215 -3.68 12.25 -8.29
CA ASP A 215 -2.62 12.78 -7.44
C ASP A 215 -3.16 13.05 -6.04
N VAL A 216 -2.74 12.22 -5.10
CA VAL A 216 -3.14 12.31 -3.69
C VAL A 216 -2.03 12.86 -2.81
N THR A 217 -0.92 13.33 -3.40
CA THR A 217 0.26 13.84 -2.68
C THR A 217 -0.14 14.82 -1.58
N TRP A 218 -1.04 15.74 -1.90
CA TRP A 218 -1.51 16.77 -1.00
C TRP A 218 -2.01 16.18 0.31
N ARG A 219 -2.75 15.05 0.30
CA ARG A 219 -3.23 14.36 1.51
C ARG A 219 -2.11 14.06 2.52
N TYR A 220 -0.93 13.68 2.03
CA TYR A 220 0.19 13.12 2.81
C TYR A 220 1.25 14.14 3.22
N VAL A 221 1.09 15.42 2.85
CA VAL A 221 2.05 16.49 3.17
C VAL A 221 1.37 17.69 3.80
N THR A 222 2.14 18.44 4.58
CA THR A 222 1.78 19.76 5.14
C THR A 222 2.59 20.89 4.51
N HIS A 223 3.82 20.60 4.07
CA HIS A 223 4.74 21.61 3.53
C HIS A 223 4.65 21.69 2.01
N PHE A 224 3.49 22.11 1.52
CA PHE A 224 3.15 22.11 0.09
C PHE A 224 4.16 22.82 -0.82
N LYS A 225 4.63 24.00 -0.41
CA LYS A 225 5.60 24.80 -1.17
C LYS A 225 6.91 24.03 -1.36
N GLN A 226 7.37 23.36 -0.30
CA GLN A 226 8.58 22.55 -0.31
C GLN A 226 8.38 21.28 -1.15
N THR A 227 7.20 20.64 -1.06
CA THR A 227 6.87 19.46 -1.87
C THR A 227 6.90 19.76 -3.36
N ILE A 228 6.36 20.90 -3.81
CA ILE A 228 6.42 21.31 -5.22
C ILE A 228 7.86 21.43 -5.72
N LEU A 229 8.80 21.93 -4.91
CA LEU A 229 10.20 22.07 -5.31
C LEU A 229 10.90 20.72 -5.57
N ARG A 230 10.37 19.62 -5.03
CA ARG A 230 10.88 18.26 -5.27
C ARG A 230 10.25 17.57 -6.47
N ARG A 231 9.27 18.21 -7.12
CA ARG A 231 8.53 17.68 -8.27
C ARG A 231 9.22 18.13 -9.56
N ASN A 232 9.51 17.17 -10.43
CA ASN A 232 10.29 17.34 -11.66
C ASN A 232 9.45 17.24 -12.95
N ILE A 233 8.17 16.92 -12.85
CA ILE A 233 7.19 16.97 -13.95
C ILE A 233 6.45 18.30 -13.89
N ASN A 234 6.31 18.98 -15.04
CA ASN A 234 5.48 20.17 -15.13
C ASN A 234 4.02 19.88 -14.70
N GLU A 235 3.50 20.60 -13.71
CA GLU A 235 2.18 20.31 -13.11
C GLU A 235 1.01 20.37 -14.10
N ASN A 236 1.06 21.26 -15.10
CA ASN A 236 0.01 21.34 -16.12
C ASN A 236 0.04 20.11 -17.05
N ILE A 237 1.23 19.68 -17.47
CA ILE A 237 1.40 18.44 -18.24
C ILE A 237 0.99 17.23 -17.41
N PHE A 238 1.35 17.21 -16.14
CA PHE A 238 1.02 16.14 -15.21
C PHE A 238 -0.51 16.00 -15.04
N ALA A 239 -1.21 17.09 -14.70
CA ALA A 239 -2.66 17.10 -14.54
C ALA A 239 -3.40 16.71 -15.85
N LYS A 240 -2.94 17.22 -17.00
CA LYS A 240 -3.49 16.83 -18.32
C LYS A 240 -3.30 15.34 -18.60
N THR A 241 -2.14 14.80 -18.25
CA THR A 241 -1.83 13.37 -18.43
C THR A 241 -2.75 12.50 -17.57
N LEU A 242 -2.94 12.83 -16.29
CA LEU A 242 -3.89 12.12 -15.42
C LEU A 242 -5.32 12.20 -15.98
N SER A 243 -5.75 13.37 -16.45
CA SER A 243 -7.07 13.55 -17.05
C SER A 243 -7.26 12.68 -18.30
N GLN A 244 -6.27 12.64 -19.19
CA GLN A 244 -6.33 11.81 -20.41
C GLN A 244 -6.41 10.32 -20.06
N ILE A 245 -5.63 9.87 -19.08
CA ILE A 245 -5.69 8.50 -18.60
C ILE A 245 -7.07 8.17 -18.04
N ASN A 246 -7.61 9.03 -17.17
CA ASN A 246 -8.95 8.82 -16.60
C ASN A 246 -10.04 8.78 -17.66
N GLN A 247 -9.96 9.62 -18.70
CA GLN A 247 -10.87 9.54 -19.84
C GLN A 247 -10.83 8.17 -20.52
N GLN A 248 -9.64 7.60 -20.72
CA GLN A 248 -9.47 6.26 -21.32
C GLN A 248 -10.01 5.15 -20.40
N LEU A 249 -9.69 5.19 -19.11
CA LEU A 249 -10.17 4.21 -18.12
C LEU A 249 -11.70 4.18 -18.00
N GLN A 250 -12.34 5.32 -18.22
CA GLN A 250 -13.77 5.51 -18.01
C GLN A 250 -14.58 5.43 -19.31
N LEU A 251 -13.97 5.11 -20.46
CA LEU A 251 -14.66 5.09 -21.76
C LEU A 251 -15.92 4.22 -21.73
N GLN A 252 -15.81 3.01 -21.15
CA GLN A 252 -16.87 2.01 -21.13
C GLN A 252 -17.86 2.17 -19.96
N LEU A 253 -17.64 3.13 -19.06
CA LEU A 253 -18.54 3.37 -17.94
C LEU A 253 -19.79 4.12 -18.39
N ASN A 254 -20.91 3.81 -17.75
CA ASN A 254 -22.16 4.53 -17.96
C ASN A 254 -22.13 5.92 -17.29
N GLN A 255 -23.11 6.76 -17.61
CA GLN A 255 -23.14 8.14 -17.10
C GLN A 255 -23.29 8.22 -15.57
N GLN A 256 -24.01 7.29 -14.95
CA GLN A 256 -24.21 7.28 -13.50
C GLN A 256 -22.90 6.96 -12.78
N GLU A 257 -22.14 5.98 -13.27
CA GLU A 257 -20.81 5.62 -12.75
C GLU A 257 -19.83 6.79 -12.89
N LYS A 258 -19.78 7.42 -14.07
CA LYS A 258 -18.96 8.62 -14.32
C LYS A 258 -19.31 9.74 -13.35
N ASN A 259 -20.60 10.02 -13.14
CA ASN A 259 -21.06 11.06 -12.22
C ASN A 259 -20.67 10.74 -10.77
N LYS A 260 -20.77 9.46 -10.34
CA LYS A 260 -20.33 9.05 -9.00
C LYS A 260 -18.82 9.31 -8.80
N ILE A 261 -17.99 8.90 -9.76
CA ILE A 261 -16.54 9.11 -9.69
C ILE A 261 -16.19 10.60 -9.64
N ILE A 262 -16.80 11.42 -10.50
CA ILE A 262 -16.57 12.87 -10.53
C ILE A 262 -16.97 13.51 -9.19
N SER A 263 -18.13 13.15 -8.64
CA SER A 263 -18.61 13.69 -7.36
C SER A 263 -17.63 13.39 -6.22
N ILE A 264 -17.20 12.13 -6.09
CA ILE A 264 -16.20 11.71 -5.09
C ILE A 264 -14.89 12.45 -5.31
N ARG A 265 -14.42 12.56 -6.56
CA ARG A 265 -13.18 13.25 -6.90
C ARG A 265 -13.19 14.72 -6.49
N ILE A 266 -14.28 15.44 -6.75
CA ILE A 266 -14.41 16.85 -6.36
C ILE A 266 -14.35 17.00 -4.84
N GLN A 267 -15.07 16.14 -4.10
CA GLN A 267 -15.03 16.14 -2.63
C GLN A 267 -13.62 15.86 -2.12
N ASP A 268 -12.93 14.91 -2.75
CA ASP A 268 -11.57 14.53 -2.40
C ASP A 268 -10.58 15.69 -2.61
N MET A 269 -10.65 16.36 -3.77
CA MET A 269 -9.86 17.54 -4.08
C MET A 269 -10.11 18.69 -3.09
N VAL A 270 -11.36 18.98 -2.77
CA VAL A 270 -11.71 20.04 -1.79
C VAL A 270 -11.13 19.70 -0.42
N SER A 271 -11.20 18.44 0.01
CA SER A 271 -10.61 18.01 1.30
C SER A 271 -9.10 18.22 1.36
N MET A 272 -8.41 18.10 0.22
CA MET A 272 -6.97 18.27 0.13
C MET A 272 -6.53 19.74 0.08
N LEU A 273 -7.42 20.67 -0.28
CA LEU A 273 -7.15 22.11 -0.33
C LEU A 273 -7.17 22.78 1.06
N HIS A 274 -7.58 22.08 2.10
CA HIS A 274 -7.55 22.64 3.46
C HIS A 274 -6.10 22.77 3.95
N GLU A 275 -5.65 24.00 4.18
CA GLU A 275 -4.25 24.31 4.52
C GLU A 275 -3.84 23.80 5.91
N GLU A 276 -4.76 23.77 6.88
CA GLU A 276 -4.47 23.35 8.24
C GLU A 276 -4.76 21.86 8.43
N LYS A 277 -3.71 21.04 8.32
CA LYS A 277 -3.77 19.64 8.72
C LYS A 277 -3.16 19.47 10.09
N LEU A 278 -4.01 19.19 11.06
CA LEU A 278 -3.58 18.85 12.40
C LEU A 278 -2.94 17.46 12.37
N THR A 279 -1.69 17.38 12.85
CA THR A 279 -1.01 16.10 13.03
C THR A 279 -1.56 15.40 14.26
N LYS A 280 -1.99 14.15 14.10
CA LYS A 280 -2.47 13.29 15.18
C LYS A 280 -1.29 12.68 15.92
N GLU A 281 -1.48 12.30 17.19
CA GLU A 281 -0.45 11.60 17.96
C GLU A 281 -0.02 10.29 17.30
N SER A 282 -0.96 9.57 16.68
CA SER A 282 -0.70 8.35 15.90
C SER A 282 0.21 8.57 14.67
N GLU A 283 0.46 9.81 14.27
CA GLU A 283 1.29 10.16 13.11
C GLU A 283 2.71 10.61 13.51
N LEU A 284 3.03 10.61 14.80
CA LEU A 284 4.29 11.13 15.32
C LEU A 284 5.34 10.06 15.64
N HIS A 285 5.05 8.79 15.33
CA HIS A 285 5.98 7.68 15.59
C HIS A 285 6.78 7.28 14.32
N GLY A 286 7.95 6.69 14.55
CA GLY A 286 8.81 6.13 13.51
C GLY A 286 8.26 4.84 12.91
N ARG A 287 8.90 4.36 11.86
CA ARG A 287 8.53 3.11 11.17
C ARG A 287 8.63 1.92 12.12
N GLN A 288 7.62 1.07 12.12
CA GLN A 288 7.64 -0.18 12.87
C GLN A 288 8.30 -1.29 12.03
N SER A 289 7.89 -1.43 10.76
CA SER A 289 8.41 -2.43 9.83
C SER A 289 9.87 -2.22 9.38
N GLY A 290 10.52 -3.28 8.91
CA GLY A 290 11.92 -3.23 8.46
C GLY A 290 12.94 -3.39 9.60
N SER A 291 14.18 -3.70 9.25
CA SER A 291 15.27 -3.83 10.22
C SER A 291 15.64 -2.49 10.88
N LEU A 292 16.14 -2.54 12.11
CA LEU A 292 16.58 -1.33 12.82
C LEU A 292 17.64 -0.55 12.03
N ALA A 293 18.60 -1.24 11.42
CA ALA A 293 19.63 -0.62 10.59
C ALA A 293 19.04 0.14 9.39
N TRP A 294 18.03 -0.43 8.72
CA TRP A 294 17.32 0.23 7.62
C TRP A 294 16.62 1.51 8.10
N LYS A 295 15.94 1.44 9.24
CA LYS A 295 15.22 2.59 9.81
C LYS A 295 16.17 3.71 10.24
N LEU A 296 17.27 3.38 10.93
CA LEU A 296 18.28 4.35 11.35
C LEU A 296 18.95 5.03 10.16
N ALA A 297 19.33 4.26 9.14
CA ALA A 297 19.96 4.79 7.93
C ALA A 297 19.08 5.81 7.17
N ARG A 298 17.76 5.75 7.39
CA ARG A 298 16.77 6.61 6.75
C ARG A 298 16.17 7.65 7.69
N GLY A 299 16.57 7.68 8.95
CA GLY A 299 16.01 8.59 9.96
C GLY A 299 14.55 8.30 10.31
N GLU A 300 14.07 7.08 10.07
CA GLU A 300 12.66 6.69 10.24
C GLU A 300 12.40 6.06 11.63
N THR A 301 13.21 6.37 12.65
CA THR A 301 13.07 5.88 14.03
C THR A 301 12.53 6.97 14.96
N ASP A 302 11.93 6.58 16.09
CA ASP A 302 11.60 7.53 17.16
C ASP A 302 12.86 8.21 17.71
N GLN A 303 12.74 9.49 18.09
CA GLN A 303 13.86 10.26 18.66
C GLN A 303 14.48 9.60 19.90
N GLN A 304 13.70 8.81 20.66
CA GLN A 304 14.17 8.13 21.87
C GLN A 304 15.14 6.98 21.57
N VAL A 305 15.07 6.34 20.40
CA VAL A 305 15.95 5.21 20.04
C VAL A 305 17.39 5.66 19.77
N ILE A 306 17.58 6.92 19.38
CA ILE A 306 18.89 7.49 19.04
C ILE A 306 19.78 7.68 20.29
N TYR A 307 19.20 7.83 21.48
CA TYR A 307 19.95 8.05 22.72
C TYR A 307 20.47 6.78 23.40
N PHE A 308 20.10 5.60 22.89
CA PHE A 308 20.47 4.29 23.46
C PHE A 308 21.48 3.51 22.60
N ILE A 309 22.10 4.14 21.59
CA ILE A 309 23.19 3.59 20.76
C ILE A 309 24.44 4.43 21.01
#